data_AF-S9XEW1-F1
#
_entry.id   AF-S9XEW1-F1
#
_cell.length_a   1.000
_cell.length_b   1.000
_cell.length_c   1.000
_cell.angle_alpha   90.00
_cell.angle_beta   90.00
_cell.angle_gamma   90.00
#
_symmetry.space_group_name_H-M   'P 1'
#
loop_
_entity.id
_entity.type
_entity.pdbx_description
1 polymer ?
#
loop_
_entity_poly.entity_id
_entity_poly.type
_entity_poly.pdbx_seq_one_letter_code
_entity_poly.pdbx_strand_id
1 'polypeptide(L)'
;MDFVSIQQLVTGERVERKGLGCGHGVLDPGGGPRNWRLGPQEAEAQERQKLEEKRKRLERFNSSRTNLENLADLENLVQRRREKRLKRRVPPRAPEPEVKPQPQAQLEPVDLEVFLKAAAENQEALIDKYLTDGGDPNAHDKLHRTALHWACLKGHSQLVNKLLEAGATVDAQDLLDRTPVFWACRRGHLDILKHLLNRGARVNTRDKIWSTPLHVAVRMGHCDCLEHLIACGAQVDAQDKEGDTALHEAVRHGHYKAMKVLLLYGAKLGVQNGASLTPVQLARDWQRGIQEALQAHVGHPRTRC
;
A
#
# COMPACT_ATOMS: atom_id res chain seq x y z
N MET A 1 35.86 -14.28 -13.54
CA MET A 1 34.40 -14.03 -13.44
C MET A 1 34.16 -12.83 -14.33
N ASP A 2 34.10 -13.10 -15.62
CA ASP A 2 34.51 -12.13 -16.63
C ASP A 2 33.31 -11.30 -17.06
N PHE A 3 33.49 -9.98 -16.94
CA PHE A 3 32.56 -8.95 -17.34
C PHE A 3 32.32 -9.02 -18.86
N VAL A 4 31.11 -9.42 -19.26
CA VAL A 4 30.65 -9.22 -20.64
C VAL A 4 29.94 -7.87 -20.71
N SER A 5 30.61 -6.92 -21.35
CA SER A 5 30.15 -5.58 -21.70
C SER A 5 28.84 -5.58 -22.49
N ILE A 6 27.99 -4.58 -22.20
CA ILE A 6 26.65 -4.31 -22.75
C ILE A 6 26.66 -3.88 -24.24
N GLN A 7 27.68 -4.27 -25.03
CA GLN A 7 27.83 -3.88 -26.44
C GLN A 7 27.56 -4.98 -27.48
N GLN A 8 26.96 -6.12 -27.12
CA GLN A 8 26.66 -7.19 -28.10
C GLN A 8 25.18 -7.57 -28.26
N LEU A 9 24.25 -6.66 -27.97
CA LEU A 9 22.81 -6.83 -28.23
C LEU A 9 22.33 -6.29 -29.60
N VAL A 10 23.24 -6.01 -30.54
CA VAL A 10 22.91 -5.35 -31.83
C VAL A 10 23.25 -6.18 -33.08
N THR A 11 23.81 -7.39 -32.96
CA THR A 11 24.06 -8.25 -34.13
C THR A 11 23.50 -9.64 -33.90
N GLY A 12 22.37 -9.94 -34.55
CA GLY A 12 21.66 -11.20 -34.46
C GLY A 12 22.39 -12.36 -35.14
N GLU A 13 23.32 -12.98 -34.42
CA GLU A 13 23.90 -14.27 -34.81
C GLU A 13 23.57 -15.35 -33.77
N ARG A 14 22.85 -16.36 -34.23
CA ARG A 14 22.34 -17.49 -33.47
C ARG A 14 23.45 -18.55 -33.41
N VAL A 15 24.17 -18.63 -32.29
CA VAL A 15 25.19 -19.67 -32.07
C VAL A 15 24.49 -21.00 -31.72
N GLU A 16 24.55 -21.96 -32.64
CA GLU A 16 24.13 -23.34 -32.41
C GLU A 16 25.07 -24.04 -31.42
N ARG A 17 24.54 -24.49 -30.27
CA ARG A 17 25.26 -25.41 -29.37
C ARG A 17 24.87 -26.85 -29.69
N LYS A 18 25.82 -27.61 -30.24
CA LYS A 18 25.81 -29.09 -30.25
C LYS A 18 26.09 -29.62 -28.84
N GLY A 19 25.30 -30.59 -28.41
CA GLY A 19 25.54 -31.42 -27.23
C GLY A 19 24.95 -32.82 -27.45
N LEU A 20 25.80 -33.84 -27.33
CA LEU A 20 25.59 -35.26 -27.64
C LEU A 20 25.07 -36.06 -26.43
N GLY A 21 24.28 -37.12 -26.73
CA GLY A 21 24.16 -38.41 -26.00
C GLY A 21 23.37 -38.40 -24.68
N CYS A 22 22.67 -39.45 -24.23
CA CYS A 22 22.35 -40.82 -24.69
C CYS A 22 21.21 -41.35 -23.79
N GLY A 23 20.46 -42.38 -24.22
CA GLY A 23 19.69 -43.24 -23.30
C GLY A 23 18.42 -43.86 -23.88
N HIS A 24 18.45 -45.16 -24.15
CA HIS A 24 17.36 -45.99 -24.69
C HIS A 24 16.18 -46.21 -23.73
N GLY A 25 15.00 -46.46 -24.29
CA GLY A 25 13.88 -47.07 -23.56
C GLY A 25 12.55 -47.14 -24.32
N VAL A 26 12.40 -48.21 -25.12
CA VAL A 26 11.15 -48.94 -25.43
C VAL A 26 10.08 -48.29 -26.33
N LEU A 27 9.64 -49.09 -27.30
CA LEU A 27 8.58 -48.86 -28.28
C LEU A 27 7.18 -48.96 -27.64
N ASP A 28 6.25 -48.12 -28.09
CA ASP A 28 4.84 -48.50 -28.16
C ASP A 28 4.17 -47.93 -29.44
N PRO A 29 3.24 -48.66 -30.08
CA PRO A 29 2.75 -48.38 -31.41
C PRO A 29 1.47 -47.54 -31.35
N GLY A 30 1.51 -46.35 -31.94
CA GLY A 30 0.34 -45.50 -32.08
C GLY A 30 0.51 -44.60 -33.29
N GLY A 31 0.03 -45.07 -34.44
CA GLY A 31 0.00 -44.30 -35.67
C GLY A 31 -0.81 -43.01 -35.49
N GLY A 32 -0.09 -41.89 -35.46
CA GLY A 32 -0.65 -40.55 -35.65
C GLY A 32 0.01 -39.91 -36.87
N PRO A 33 -0.74 -39.29 -37.79
CA PRO A 33 -0.20 -38.79 -39.04
C PRO A 33 0.81 -37.67 -38.78
N ARG A 34 2.06 -37.93 -39.20
CA ARG A 34 3.10 -36.90 -39.35
C ARG A 34 2.55 -35.83 -40.29
N ASN A 35 2.50 -34.57 -39.84
CA ASN A 35 2.64 -33.35 -40.65
C ASN A 35 2.31 -32.10 -39.81
N TRP A 36 3.16 -31.74 -38.84
CA TRP A 36 3.19 -30.36 -38.33
C TRP A 36 4.62 -29.96 -37.94
N ARG A 37 5.47 -29.85 -38.96
CA ARG A 37 6.53 -28.84 -38.95
C ARG A 37 6.26 -27.97 -40.17
N LEU A 38 5.41 -26.95 -40.00
CA LEU A 38 5.35 -25.85 -40.96
C LEU A 38 6.79 -25.35 -41.14
N GLY A 39 7.25 -25.23 -42.37
CA GLY A 39 8.60 -24.76 -42.65
C GLY A 39 8.83 -23.36 -42.08
N PRO A 40 10.08 -22.94 -41.80
CA PRO A 40 10.39 -21.58 -41.35
C PRO A 40 9.72 -20.50 -42.21
N GLN A 41 9.65 -20.73 -43.53
CA GLN A 41 8.98 -19.85 -44.48
C GLN A 41 7.45 -19.77 -44.32
N GLU A 42 6.78 -20.86 -43.93
CA GLU A 42 5.33 -20.88 -43.73
C GLU A 42 4.95 -20.23 -42.39
N ALA A 43 5.77 -20.41 -41.36
CA ALA A 43 5.62 -19.71 -40.09
C ALA A 43 5.81 -18.18 -40.25
N GLU A 44 6.81 -17.77 -41.01
CA GLU A 44 7.03 -16.36 -41.37
C GLU A 44 5.89 -15.80 -42.22
N ALA A 45 5.33 -16.57 -43.15
CA ALA A 45 4.17 -16.16 -43.94
C ALA A 45 2.92 -15.96 -43.07
N GLN A 46 2.68 -16.82 -42.08
CA GLN A 46 1.59 -16.65 -41.11
C GLN A 46 1.80 -15.45 -40.18
N GLU A 47 3.04 -15.20 -39.72
CA GLU A 47 3.39 -14.01 -38.94
C GLU A 47 3.15 -12.73 -39.76
N ARG A 48 3.57 -12.71 -41.03
CA ARG A 48 3.32 -11.59 -41.95
C ARG A 48 1.83 -11.37 -42.18
N GLN A 49 1.04 -12.43 -42.37
CA GLN A 49 -0.42 -12.33 -42.48
C GLN A 49 -1.06 -11.79 -41.20
N LYS A 50 -0.65 -12.26 -40.02
CA LYS A 50 -1.15 -11.73 -38.74
C LYS A 50 -0.79 -10.26 -38.53
N LEU A 51 0.41 -9.85 -38.93
CA LEU A 51 0.85 -8.46 -38.86
C LEU A 51 0.08 -7.59 -39.87
N GLU A 52 -0.17 -8.08 -41.08
CA GLU A 52 -0.96 -7.38 -42.09
C GLU A 52 -2.43 -7.26 -41.67
N GLU A 53 -3.01 -8.29 -41.06
CA GLU A 53 -4.34 -8.23 -40.46
C GLU A 53 -4.39 -7.23 -39.31
N LYS A 54 -3.39 -7.23 -38.41
CA LYS A 54 -3.29 -6.24 -37.34
C LYS A 54 -3.18 -4.82 -37.90
N ARG A 55 -2.38 -4.63 -38.94
CA ARG A 55 -2.24 -3.33 -39.63
C ARG A 55 -3.55 -2.90 -40.26
N LYS A 56 -4.23 -3.75 -41.02
CA LYS A 56 -5.56 -3.48 -41.61
C LYS A 56 -6.61 -3.20 -40.51
N ARG A 57 -6.51 -3.86 -39.37
CA ARG A 57 -7.41 -3.64 -38.22
C ARG A 57 -7.14 -2.28 -37.56
N LEU A 58 -5.87 -1.89 -37.46
CA LEU A 58 -5.46 -0.57 -36.95
C LEU A 58 -5.82 0.54 -37.94
N GLU A 59 -5.65 0.33 -39.24
CA GLU A 59 -6.09 1.26 -40.29
C GLU A 59 -7.61 1.44 -40.27
N ARG A 60 -8.41 0.36 -40.20
CA ARG A 60 -9.87 0.47 -40.01
C ARG A 60 -10.24 1.22 -38.73
N PHE A 61 -9.51 0.99 -37.64
CA PHE A 61 -9.72 1.67 -36.37
C PHE A 61 -9.37 3.16 -36.44
N ASN A 62 -8.30 3.53 -37.15
CA ASN A 62 -7.88 4.91 -37.36
C ASN A 62 -8.78 5.63 -38.38
N SER A 63 -9.21 4.99 -39.47
CA SER A 63 -10.19 5.52 -40.42
C SER A 63 -11.55 5.81 -39.76
N SER A 64 -11.94 5.03 -38.75
CA SER A 64 -13.15 5.30 -37.97
C SER A 64 -13.04 6.50 -37.00
N ARG A 65 -11.84 7.06 -36.85
CA ARG A 65 -11.58 8.25 -36.03
C ARG A 65 -11.30 9.51 -36.85
N THR A 66 -10.77 9.37 -38.07
CA THR A 66 -10.33 10.52 -38.89
C THR A 66 -11.41 11.09 -39.81
N ASN A 67 -12.50 10.37 -40.07
CA ASN A 67 -13.60 10.87 -40.92
C ASN A 67 -14.82 11.24 -40.06
N LEU A 68 -14.67 12.24 -39.18
CA LEU A 68 -15.77 12.82 -38.39
C LEU A 68 -15.89 14.30 -38.75
N GLU A 69 -16.12 14.60 -40.03
CA GLU A 69 -16.23 15.97 -40.51
C GLU A 69 -17.67 16.53 -40.37
N ASN A 70 -18.68 15.64 -40.35
CA ASN A 70 -20.10 16.01 -40.25
C ASN A 70 -20.74 15.61 -38.91
N LEU A 71 -21.65 16.43 -38.38
CA LEU A 71 -22.36 16.20 -37.10
C LEU A 71 -23.09 14.85 -37.05
N ALA A 72 -23.65 14.41 -38.17
CA ALA A 72 -24.35 13.12 -38.27
C ALA A 72 -23.43 11.91 -37.99
N ASP A 73 -22.15 12.00 -38.35
CA ASP A 73 -21.20 10.90 -38.14
C ASP A 73 -20.80 10.76 -36.66
N LEU A 74 -20.72 11.90 -35.96
CA LEU A 74 -20.53 11.95 -34.50
C LEU A 74 -21.73 11.35 -33.76
N GLU A 75 -22.95 11.71 -34.15
CA GLU A 75 -24.18 11.16 -33.55
C GLU A 75 -24.26 9.64 -33.76
N ASN A 76 -23.97 9.16 -34.96
CA ASN A 76 -23.93 7.73 -35.28
C ASN A 76 -22.84 6.99 -34.47
N LEU A 77 -21.68 7.60 -34.24
CA LEU A 77 -20.63 7.01 -33.39
C LEU A 77 -21.06 6.93 -31.93
N VAL A 78 -21.70 7.98 -31.40
CA VAL A 78 -22.24 8.02 -30.04
C VAL A 78 -23.31 6.94 -29.86
N GLN A 79 -24.21 6.79 -30.83
CA GLN A 79 -25.24 5.74 -30.80
C GLN A 79 -24.64 4.34 -30.81
N ARG A 80 -23.70 4.05 -31.73
CA ARG A 80 -23.00 2.75 -31.76
C ARG A 80 -22.26 2.44 -30.46
N ARG A 81 -21.69 3.45 -29.80
CA ARG A 81 -21.04 3.29 -28.48
C ARG A 81 -22.05 3.05 -27.37
N ARG A 82 -23.20 3.74 -27.37
CA ARG A 82 -24.31 3.50 -26.44
C ARG A 82 -24.85 2.08 -26.58
N GLU A 83 -25.09 1.63 -27.80
CA GLU A 83 -25.56 0.27 -28.09
C GLU A 83 -24.53 -0.80 -27.66
N LYS A 84 -23.23 -0.59 -27.91
CA LYS A 84 -22.19 -1.50 -27.41
C LYS A 84 -22.13 -1.53 -25.88
N ARG A 85 -22.33 -0.39 -25.22
CA ARG A 85 -22.42 -0.33 -23.75
C ARG A 85 -23.66 -1.07 -23.27
N LEU A 86 -24.79 -0.95 -23.96
CA LEU A 86 -26.03 -1.64 -23.63
C LEU A 86 -25.91 -3.17 -23.82
N LYS A 87 -25.27 -3.62 -24.90
CA LYS A 87 -24.98 -5.05 -25.16
C LYS A 87 -23.96 -5.64 -24.17
N ARG A 88 -23.10 -4.81 -23.58
CA ARG A 88 -22.14 -5.20 -22.54
C ARG A 88 -22.63 -4.94 -21.12
N ARG A 89 -23.81 -4.32 -20.95
CA ARG A 89 -24.43 -4.23 -19.62
C ARG A 89 -24.80 -5.64 -19.24
N VAL A 90 -24.21 -6.10 -18.14
CA VAL A 90 -24.74 -7.25 -17.41
C VAL A 90 -26.20 -6.92 -17.11
N PRO A 91 -27.18 -7.77 -17.47
CA PRO A 91 -28.56 -7.53 -17.10
C PRO A 91 -28.62 -7.34 -15.58
N PRO A 92 -29.49 -6.45 -15.06
CA PRO A 92 -29.67 -6.35 -13.61
C PRO A 92 -29.94 -7.75 -13.08
N ARG A 93 -29.17 -8.16 -12.05
CA ARG A 93 -29.37 -9.43 -11.36
C ARG A 93 -30.85 -9.49 -11.00
N ALA A 94 -31.54 -10.55 -11.45
CA ALA A 94 -32.95 -10.74 -11.11
C ALA A 94 -33.11 -10.55 -9.59
N PRO A 95 -34.22 -9.95 -9.11
CA PRO A 95 -34.46 -9.87 -7.68
C PRO A 95 -34.28 -11.27 -7.11
N GLU A 96 -33.31 -11.41 -6.22
CA GLU A 96 -33.11 -12.68 -5.54
C GLU A 96 -34.44 -13.05 -4.89
N PRO A 97 -34.86 -14.33 -4.94
CA PRO A 97 -36.10 -14.73 -4.33
C PRO A 97 -36.09 -14.22 -2.90
N GLU A 98 -37.15 -13.47 -2.53
CA GLU A 98 -37.31 -12.97 -1.17
C GLU A 98 -37.06 -14.14 -0.22
N VAL A 99 -35.89 -14.10 0.42
CA VAL A 99 -35.59 -15.00 1.51
C VAL A 99 -36.58 -14.59 2.57
N LYS A 100 -37.67 -15.35 2.70
CA LYS A 100 -38.59 -15.28 3.83
C LYS A 100 -37.69 -15.10 5.06
N PRO A 101 -37.90 -14.05 5.89
CA PRO A 101 -37.02 -13.82 7.02
C PRO A 101 -36.97 -15.14 7.80
N GLN A 102 -35.80 -15.77 7.75
CA GLN A 102 -35.50 -16.84 8.69
C GLN A 102 -35.78 -16.22 10.05
N PRO A 103 -36.50 -16.91 10.97
CA PRO A 103 -36.72 -16.37 12.30
C PRO A 103 -35.37 -15.89 12.78
N GLN A 104 -35.24 -14.58 12.99
CA GLN A 104 -33.99 -13.95 13.37
C GLN A 104 -33.48 -14.80 14.52
N ALA A 105 -32.44 -15.60 14.25
CA ALA A 105 -31.77 -16.32 15.31
C ALA A 105 -31.44 -15.20 16.29
N GLN A 106 -32.06 -15.27 17.46
CA GLN A 106 -31.84 -14.33 18.53
C GLN A 106 -30.35 -14.45 18.80
N LEU A 107 -29.57 -13.62 18.12
CA LEU A 107 -28.13 -13.59 18.28
C LEU A 107 -28.00 -13.19 19.74
N GLU A 108 -27.42 -14.07 20.53
CA GLU A 108 -27.12 -13.85 21.92
C GLU A 108 -26.45 -12.46 22.09
N PRO A 109 -26.63 -11.79 23.25
CA PRO A 109 -25.95 -10.54 23.53
C PRO A 109 -24.47 -10.69 23.18
N VAL A 110 -23.94 -9.75 22.38
CA VAL A 110 -22.56 -9.85 21.89
C VAL A 110 -21.64 -9.54 23.07
N ASP A 111 -20.94 -10.56 23.57
CA ASP A 111 -19.94 -10.39 24.62
C ASP A 111 -18.83 -9.44 24.18
N LEU A 112 -18.23 -8.74 25.15
CA LEU A 112 -17.11 -7.81 24.91
C LEU A 112 -15.97 -8.45 24.11
N GLU A 113 -15.63 -9.71 24.41
CA GLU A 113 -14.56 -10.42 23.68
C GLU A 113 -14.92 -10.64 22.22
N VAL A 114 -16.18 -10.95 21.93
CA VAL A 114 -16.69 -11.13 20.56
C VAL A 114 -16.70 -9.79 19.82
N PHE A 115 -17.10 -8.70 20.49
CA PHE A 115 -17.06 -7.35 19.91
C PHE A 115 -15.64 -6.92 19.52
N LEU A 116 -14.66 -7.08 20.42
CA LEU A 116 -13.27 -6.70 20.14
C LEU A 116 -12.64 -7.58 19.06
N LYS A 117 -12.97 -8.87 19.04
CA LYS A 117 -12.55 -9.78 17.97
C LYS A 117 -13.20 -9.40 16.63
N ALA A 118 -14.48 -9.08 16.62
CA ALA A 118 -15.19 -8.59 15.45
C ALA A 118 -14.55 -7.32 14.89
N ALA A 119 -14.09 -6.40 15.76
CA ALA A 119 -13.39 -5.20 15.34
C ALA A 119 -12.03 -5.50 14.68
N ALA A 120 -11.31 -6.52 15.14
CA ALA A 120 -10.06 -6.96 14.52
C ALA A 120 -10.28 -7.64 13.16
N GLU A 121 -11.38 -8.38 13.00
CA GLU A 121 -11.73 -9.14 11.79
C GLU A 121 -12.58 -8.34 10.77
N ASN A 122 -12.98 -7.11 11.09
CA ASN A 122 -13.88 -6.27 10.30
C ASN A 122 -15.29 -6.86 10.10
N GLN A 123 -15.85 -7.48 11.12
CA GLN A 123 -17.22 -8.02 11.07
C GLN A 123 -18.24 -6.94 11.39
N GLU A 124 -18.57 -6.11 10.38
CA GLU A 124 -19.46 -4.96 10.54
C GLU A 124 -20.82 -5.32 11.12
N ALA A 125 -21.42 -6.45 10.74
CA ALA A 125 -22.73 -6.86 11.24
C ALA A 125 -22.75 -7.09 12.78
N LEU A 126 -21.68 -7.64 13.35
CA LEU A 126 -21.59 -7.84 14.80
C LEU A 126 -21.29 -6.53 15.53
N ILE A 127 -20.50 -5.64 14.93
CA ILE A 127 -20.25 -4.31 15.46
C ILE A 127 -21.54 -3.49 15.49
N ASP A 128 -22.26 -3.44 14.36
CA ASP A 128 -23.51 -2.70 14.25
C ASP A 128 -24.53 -3.24 15.26
N LYS A 129 -24.63 -4.57 15.43
CA LYS A 129 -25.48 -5.19 16.45
C LYS A 129 -25.09 -4.77 17.87
N TYR A 130 -23.81 -4.85 18.23
CA TYR A 130 -23.34 -4.45 19.56
C TYR A 130 -23.65 -2.98 19.87
N LEU A 131 -23.48 -2.10 18.88
CA LEU A 131 -23.80 -0.69 19.02
C LEU A 131 -25.32 -0.43 19.11
N THR A 132 -26.16 -1.17 18.36
CA THR A 132 -27.63 -1.06 18.49
C THR A 132 -28.14 -1.62 19.81
N ASP A 133 -27.48 -2.63 20.37
CA ASP A 133 -27.80 -3.22 21.67
C ASP A 133 -27.39 -2.29 22.85
N GLY A 134 -26.85 -1.10 22.56
CA GLY A 134 -26.44 -0.11 23.57
C GLY A 134 -25.07 -0.39 24.18
N GLY A 135 -24.25 -1.21 23.53
CA GLY A 135 -22.89 -1.50 23.97
C GLY A 135 -21.98 -0.26 23.95
N ASP A 136 -21.05 -0.19 24.90
CA ASP A 136 -20.10 0.93 24.99
C ASP A 136 -19.04 0.83 23.88
N PRO A 137 -18.94 1.80 22.96
CA PRO A 137 -17.90 1.81 21.92
C PRO A 137 -16.48 1.92 22.49
N ASN A 138 -16.34 2.39 23.74
CA ASN A 138 -15.08 2.53 24.46
C ASN A 138 -14.72 1.32 25.33
N ALA A 139 -15.52 0.25 25.24
CA ALA A 139 -15.19 -0.98 25.93
C ALA A 139 -13.83 -1.50 25.46
N HIS A 140 -13.06 -2.03 26.41
CA HIS A 140 -11.65 -2.34 26.21
C HIS A 140 -11.26 -3.71 26.75
N ASP A 141 -10.22 -4.31 26.16
CA ASP A 141 -9.64 -5.57 26.66
C ASP A 141 -8.83 -5.38 27.96
N LYS A 142 -8.20 -6.47 28.41
CA LYS A 142 -7.25 -6.49 29.55
C LYS A 142 -6.01 -5.63 29.34
N LEU A 143 -5.72 -5.22 28.10
CA LEU A 143 -4.63 -4.33 27.71
C LEU A 143 -5.14 -2.90 27.47
N HIS A 144 -6.36 -2.56 27.88
CA HIS A 144 -7.03 -1.28 27.62
C HIS A 144 -7.16 -0.94 26.13
N ARG A 145 -7.14 -1.92 25.24
CA ARG A 145 -7.36 -1.71 23.81
C ARG A 145 -8.85 -1.74 23.51
N THR A 146 -9.33 -0.62 23.00
CA THR A 146 -10.69 -0.47 22.46
C THR A 146 -10.82 -1.05 21.05
N ALA A 147 -12.05 -1.19 20.55
CA ALA A 147 -12.31 -1.56 19.17
C ALA A 147 -11.61 -0.61 18.16
N LEU A 148 -11.52 0.68 18.51
CA LEU A 148 -10.84 1.68 17.67
C LEU A 148 -9.35 1.38 17.50
N HIS A 149 -8.67 0.92 18.57
CA HIS A 149 -7.27 0.50 18.48
C HIS A 149 -7.08 -0.66 17.49
N TRP A 150 -7.96 -1.66 17.53
CA TRP A 150 -7.91 -2.82 16.64
C TRP A 150 -8.21 -2.42 15.19
N ALA A 151 -9.22 -1.59 14.96
CA ALA A 151 -9.56 -1.06 13.65
C ALA A 151 -8.39 -0.28 13.02
N CYS A 152 -7.75 0.62 13.80
CA CYS A 152 -6.59 1.38 13.37
C CYS A 152 -5.35 0.49 13.14
N LEU A 153 -5.14 -0.55 13.95
CA LEU A 153 -4.06 -1.51 13.73
C LEU A 153 -4.25 -2.35 12.46
N LYS A 154 -5.50 -2.63 12.08
CA LYS A 154 -5.80 -3.51 10.94
C LYS A 154 -6.01 -2.77 9.62
N GLY A 155 -6.35 -1.48 9.67
CA GLY A 155 -6.56 -0.67 8.46
C GLY A 155 -8.02 -0.57 8.05
N HIS A 156 -8.95 -0.80 8.98
CA HIS A 156 -10.39 -0.84 8.68
C HIS A 156 -10.99 0.57 8.72
N SER A 157 -10.74 1.38 7.68
CA SER A 157 -11.14 2.80 7.64
C SER A 157 -12.64 3.02 7.84
N GLN A 158 -13.50 2.17 7.27
CA GLN A 158 -14.96 2.30 7.42
C GLN A 158 -15.39 2.03 8.87
N LEU A 159 -14.80 1.01 9.50
CA LEU A 159 -15.06 0.69 10.90
C LEU A 159 -14.57 1.82 11.82
N VAL A 160 -13.42 2.44 11.53
CA VAL A 160 -12.94 3.62 12.27
C VAL A 160 -13.98 4.74 12.22
N ASN A 161 -14.54 5.05 11.04
CA ASN A 161 -15.56 6.09 10.90
C ASN A 161 -16.81 5.76 11.73
N LYS A 162 -17.31 4.52 11.63
CA LYS A 162 -18.49 4.05 12.38
C LYS A 162 -18.28 4.16 13.90
N LEU A 163 -17.14 3.70 14.40
CA LEU A 163 -16.83 3.75 15.84
C LEU A 163 -16.75 5.19 16.35
N LEU A 164 -16.15 6.10 15.57
CA LEU A 164 -16.08 7.52 15.93
C LEU A 164 -17.44 8.22 15.88
N GLU A 165 -18.30 7.85 14.93
CA GLU A 165 -19.70 8.31 14.88
C GLU A 165 -20.52 7.80 16.04
N ALA A 166 -20.25 6.58 16.52
CA ALA A 166 -20.86 6.00 17.71
C ALA A 166 -20.37 6.61 19.03
N GLY A 167 -19.38 7.52 19.00
CA GLY A 167 -18.86 8.19 20.19
C GLY A 167 -17.62 7.54 20.81
N ALA A 168 -16.86 6.75 20.04
CA ALA A 168 -15.57 6.24 20.49
C ALA A 168 -14.59 7.40 20.76
N THR A 169 -13.87 7.33 21.88
CA THR A 169 -12.85 8.30 22.27
C THR A 169 -11.65 8.21 21.33
N VAL A 170 -11.40 9.30 20.59
CA VAL A 170 -10.34 9.40 19.58
C VAL A 170 -8.94 9.18 20.18
N ASP A 171 -8.70 9.75 21.36
CA ASP A 171 -7.42 9.69 22.07
C ASP A 171 -7.42 8.61 23.18
N ALA A 172 -8.20 7.54 23.02
CA ALA A 172 -8.16 6.40 23.94
C ALA A 172 -6.72 5.92 24.13
N GLN A 173 -6.31 5.63 25.36
CA GLN A 173 -4.97 5.14 25.66
C GLN A 173 -5.03 3.66 26.05
N ASP A 174 -4.20 2.84 25.39
CA ASP A 174 -4.00 1.45 25.82
C ASP A 174 -3.10 1.38 27.06
N LEU A 175 -2.83 0.17 27.57
CA LEU A 175 -2.00 -0.06 28.76
C LEU A 175 -0.57 0.50 28.59
N LEU A 176 -0.12 0.82 27.39
CA LEU A 176 1.19 1.40 27.10
C LEU A 176 1.10 2.89 26.76
N ASP A 177 -0.02 3.55 27.05
CA ASP A 177 -0.34 4.93 26.73
C ASP A 177 -0.33 5.20 25.21
N ARG A 178 -0.53 4.16 24.39
CA ARG A 178 -0.58 4.29 22.93
C ARG A 178 -1.99 4.62 22.51
N THR A 179 -2.10 5.58 21.60
CA THR A 179 -3.37 6.03 21.03
C THR A 179 -3.70 5.33 19.71
N PRO A 180 -4.94 5.40 19.21
CA PRO A 180 -5.30 4.92 17.88
C PRO A 180 -4.39 5.48 16.75
N VAL A 181 -3.98 6.75 16.87
CA VAL A 181 -3.02 7.39 15.95
C VAL A 181 -1.69 6.65 15.92
N PHE A 182 -1.16 6.26 17.09
CA PHE A 182 0.08 5.48 17.19
C PHE A 182 -0.02 4.18 16.36
N TRP A 183 -1.14 3.46 16.46
CA TRP A 183 -1.34 2.20 15.75
C TRP A 183 -1.53 2.38 14.24
N ALA A 184 -2.23 3.44 13.82
CA ALA A 184 -2.34 3.82 12.42
C ALA A 184 -0.96 4.13 11.81
N CYS A 185 -0.14 4.92 12.51
CA CYS A 185 1.24 5.25 12.11
C CYS A 185 2.15 4.02 12.07
N ARG A 186 2.00 3.08 13.02
CA ARG A 186 2.77 1.83 13.07
C ARG A 186 2.57 0.94 11.85
N ARG A 187 1.40 1.04 11.22
CA ARG A 187 1.03 0.23 10.06
C ARG A 187 1.03 1.00 8.74
N GLY A 188 1.22 2.32 8.80
CA GLY A 188 1.27 3.19 7.63
C GLY A 188 -0.09 3.51 7.03
N HIS A 189 -1.17 3.42 7.82
CA HIS A 189 -2.54 3.67 7.34
C HIS A 189 -2.82 5.17 7.28
N LEU A 190 -2.36 5.81 6.21
CA LEU A 190 -2.46 7.27 6.02
C LEU A 190 -3.90 7.79 6.05
N ASP A 191 -4.84 7.06 5.47
CA ASP A 191 -6.24 7.50 5.40
C ASP A 191 -6.89 7.52 6.79
N ILE A 192 -6.58 6.53 7.62
CA ILE A 192 -7.02 6.45 9.01
C ILE A 192 -6.36 7.56 9.83
N LEU A 193 -5.06 7.77 9.65
CA LEU A 193 -4.33 8.85 10.29
C LEU A 193 -4.97 10.22 10.00
N LYS A 194 -5.22 10.53 8.73
CA LYS A 194 -5.91 11.74 8.30
C LYS A 194 -7.26 11.89 8.99
N HIS A 195 -8.05 10.81 9.01
CA HIS A 195 -9.37 10.84 9.61
C HIS A 195 -9.33 11.11 11.12
N LEU A 196 -8.43 10.44 11.85
CA LEU A 196 -8.25 10.65 13.29
C LEU A 196 -7.83 12.08 13.61
N LEU A 197 -6.85 12.63 12.87
CA LEU A 197 -6.38 14.01 13.06
C LEU A 197 -7.49 15.03 12.77
N ASN A 198 -8.29 14.81 11.73
CA ASN A 198 -9.46 15.66 11.42
C ASN A 198 -10.54 15.61 12.52
N ARG A 199 -10.62 14.51 13.27
CA ARG A 199 -11.52 14.34 14.42
C ARG A 199 -10.94 14.87 15.73
N GLY A 200 -9.80 15.57 15.67
CA GLY A 200 -9.18 16.23 16.81
C GLY A 200 -8.18 15.37 17.59
N ALA A 201 -7.69 14.27 17.03
CA ALA A 201 -6.68 13.45 17.67
C ALA A 201 -5.39 14.26 17.94
N ARG A 202 -4.77 14.02 19.10
CA ARG A 202 -3.51 14.70 19.45
C ARG A 202 -2.34 14.13 18.65
N VAL A 203 -1.68 14.99 17.88
CA VAL A 203 -0.51 14.62 17.03
C VAL A 203 0.72 14.24 17.86
N ASN A 204 0.92 14.90 19.00
CA ASN A 204 2.13 14.82 19.82
C ASN A 204 1.95 13.94 21.08
N THR A 205 1.07 12.94 21.03
CA THR A 205 0.91 11.99 22.13
C THR A 205 2.19 11.20 22.36
N ARG A 206 2.48 10.89 23.63
CA ARG A 206 3.63 10.09 24.02
C ARG A 206 3.15 8.80 24.66
N ASP A 207 3.73 7.68 24.24
CA ASP A 207 3.52 6.39 24.91
C ASP A 207 4.42 6.26 26.16
N LYS A 208 4.40 5.09 26.83
CA LYS A 208 5.21 4.84 28.05
C LYS A 208 6.73 4.96 27.86
N ILE A 209 7.23 4.87 26.63
CA ILE A 209 8.65 5.10 26.31
C ILE A 209 8.87 6.48 25.69
N TRP A 210 7.92 7.40 25.88
CA TRP A 210 7.91 8.76 25.34
C TRP A 210 7.98 8.83 23.81
N SER A 211 7.68 7.72 23.14
CA SER A 211 7.67 7.64 21.69
C SER A 211 6.42 8.33 21.15
N THR A 212 6.61 9.22 20.19
CA THR A 212 5.51 9.91 19.50
C THR A 212 5.08 9.15 18.24
N PRO A 213 3.88 9.41 17.68
CA PRO A 213 3.47 8.85 16.40
C PRO A 213 4.51 9.07 15.29
N LEU A 214 5.24 10.19 15.33
CA LEU A 214 6.33 10.52 14.42
C LEU A 214 7.48 9.52 14.49
N HIS A 215 7.94 9.19 15.71
CA HIS A 215 9.00 8.20 15.92
C HIS A 215 8.63 6.85 15.30
N VAL A 216 7.40 6.41 15.52
CA VAL A 216 6.91 5.12 15.03
C VAL A 216 6.76 5.11 13.52
N ALA A 217 6.19 6.17 12.93
CA ALA A 217 6.08 6.30 11.48
C ALA A 217 7.46 6.21 10.81
N VAL A 218 8.47 6.87 11.39
CA VAL A 218 9.85 6.83 10.90
C VAL A 218 10.49 5.47 11.11
N ARG A 219 10.39 4.88 12.31
CA ARG A 219 10.93 3.55 12.64
C ARG A 219 10.44 2.49 11.66
N MET A 220 9.16 2.55 11.30
CA MET A 220 8.53 1.62 10.35
C MET A 220 8.72 2.01 8.87
N GLY A 221 9.30 3.19 8.58
CA GLY A 221 9.59 3.65 7.22
C GLY A 221 8.38 4.24 6.46
N HIS A 222 7.29 4.55 7.14
CA HIS A 222 6.06 5.09 6.54
C HIS A 222 6.17 6.60 6.28
N CYS A 223 6.85 6.96 5.19
CA CYS A 223 7.14 8.35 4.82
C CYS A 223 5.88 9.19 4.59
N ASP A 224 4.80 8.62 4.03
CA ASP A 224 3.57 9.39 3.78
C ASP A 224 2.89 9.79 5.09
N CYS A 225 2.93 8.92 6.11
CA CYS A 225 2.44 9.24 7.46
C CYS A 225 3.33 10.28 8.15
N LEU A 226 4.65 10.17 7.98
CA LEU A 226 5.62 11.13 8.48
C LEU A 226 5.35 12.55 7.95
N GLU A 227 5.25 12.70 6.63
CA GLU A 227 4.98 14.00 5.99
C GLU A 227 3.68 14.61 6.49
N HIS A 228 2.64 13.79 6.61
CA HIS A 228 1.34 14.27 7.08
C HIS A 228 1.36 14.68 8.57
N LEU A 229 2.03 13.91 9.43
CA LEU A 229 2.21 14.27 10.84
C LEU A 229 2.94 15.61 10.99
N ILE A 230 4.01 15.82 10.22
CA ILE A 230 4.76 17.10 10.25
C ILE A 230 3.86 18.26 9.79
N ALA A 231 3.10 18.06 8.71
CA ALA A 231 2.15 19.07 8.22
C ALA A 231 1.08 19.43 9.26
N CYS A 232 0.71 18.49 10.14
CA CYS A 232 -0.22 18.70 11.24
C CYS A 232 0.44 19.21 12.54
N GLY A 233 1.72 19.60 12.50
CA GLY A 233 2.41 20.19 13.66
C GLY A 233 3.05 19.18 14.61
N ALA A 234 3.48 18.03 14.11
CA ALA A 234 4.29 17.10 14.89
C ALA A 234 5.63 17.73 15.33
N GLN A 235 6.02 17.50 16.57
CA GLN A 235 7.31 17.92 17.11
C GLN A 235 8.43 17.05 16.53
N VAL A 236 9.17 17.60 15.57
CA VAL A 236 10.25 16.90 14.84
C VAL A 236 11.41 16.50 15.77
N ASP A 237 11.77 17.38 16.70
CA ASP A 237 12.87 17.18 17.67
C ASP A 237 12.40 16.58 19.00
N ALA A 238 11.17 16.03 19.07
CA ALA A 238 10.75 15.31 20.27
C ALA A 238 11.71 14.15 20.54
N GLN A 239 12.11 13.98 21.80
CA GLN A 239 12.95 12.88 22.24
C GLN A 239 12.09 11.80 22.91
N ASP A 240 12.40 10.54 22.63
CA ASP A 240 11.88 9.41 23.37
C ASP A 240 12.66 9.17 24.69
N LYS A 241 12.34 8.09 25.40
CA LYS A 241 12.95 7.75 26.69
C LYS A 241 14.46 7.46 26.58
N GLU A 242 14.93 7.05 25.40
CA GLU A 242 16.34 6.80 25.11
C GLU A 242 17.05 8.09 24.65
N GLY A 243 16.33 9.22 24.61
CA GLY A 243 16.83 10.50 24.11
C GLY A 243 16.90 10.55 22.58
N ASP A 244 16.43 9.52 21.89
CA ASP A 244 16.44 9.48 20.43
C ASP A 244 15.36 10.38 19.88
N THR A 245 15.71 11.11 18.82
CA THR A 245 14.74 11.85 18.01
C THR A 245 14.28 11.01 16.82
N ALA A 246 13.25 11.45 16.13
CA ALA A 246 12.83 10.85 14.86
C ALA A 246 14.00 10.70 13.86
N LEU A 247 14.95 11.63 13.86
CA LEU A 247 16.13 11.56 12.99
C LEU A 247 17.10 10.43 13.41
N HIS A 248 17.32 10.22 14.71
CA HIS A 248 18.10 9.08 15.20
C HIS A 248 17.50 7.76 14.73
N GLU A 249 16.17 7.63 14.82
CA GLU A 249 15.46 6.43 14.38
C GLU A 249 15.54 6.21 12.86
N ALA A 250 15.47 7.28 12.06
CA ALA A 250 15.65 7.21 10.61
C ALA A 250 17.04 6.68 10.25
N VAL A 251 18.09 7.17 10.93
CA VAL A 251 19.47 6.72 10.69
C VAL A 251 19.66 5.29 11.15
N ARG A 252 19.21 4.94 12.36
CA ARG A 252 19.33 3.58 12.93
C ARG A 252 18.76 2.51 12.01
N HIS A 253 17.61 2.79 11.39
CA HIS A 253 16.91 1.86 10.51
C HIS A 253 17.26 2.03 9.02
N GLY A 254 18.08 3.03 8.67
CA GLY A 254 18.52 3.26 7.28
C GLY A 254 17.44 3.88 6.38
N HIS A 255 16.42 4.53 6.93
CA HIS A 255 15.31 5.12 6.19
C HIS A 255 15.69 6.46 5.57
N TYR A 256 16.43 6.42 4.46
CA TYR A 256 16.96 7.61 3.78
C TYR A 256 15.89 8.63 3.35
N LYS A 257 14.71 8.15 2.90
CA LYS A 257 13.59 9.04 2.55
C LYS A 257 13.06 9.80 3.76
N ALA A 258 12.83 9.10 4.87
CA ALA A 258 12.38 9.71 6.12
C ALA A 258 13.42 10.71 6.65
N MET A 259 14.71 10.36 6.60
CA MET A 259 15.81 11.28 6.95
C MET A 259 15.77 12.56 6.12
N LYS A 260 15.65 12.47 4.79
CA LYS A 260 15.55 13.64 3.91
C LYS A 260 14.38 14.55 4.26
N VAL A 261 13.21 13.95 4.50
CA VAL A 261 12.00 14.68 4.90
C VAL A 261 12.25 15.40 6.23
N LEU A 262 12.75 14.71 7.24
CA LEU A 262 13.05 15.31 8.55
C LEU A 262 14.03 16.50 8.44
N LEU A 263 15.09 16.36 7.63
CA LEU A 263 16.05 17.44 7.39
C LEU A 263 15.44 18.62 6.65
N LEU A 264 14.56 18.37 5.68
CA LEU A 264 13.84 19.41 4.95
C LEU A 264 12.95 20.24 5.89
N TYR A 265 12.34 19.59 6.88
CA TYR A 265 11.49 20.23 7.89
C TYR A 265 12.27 20.74 9.12
N GLY A 266 13.61 20.81 9.04
CA GLY A 266 14.44 21.49 10.04
C GLY A 266 14.80 20.65 11.27
N ALA A 267 14.82 19.32 11.18
CA ALA A 267 15.30 18.47 12.27
C ALA A 267 16.74 18.83 12.69
N LYS A 268 16.96 18.97 14.00
CA LYS A 268 18.28 19.33 14.53
C LYS A 268 19.26 18.16 14.48
N LEU A 269 20.42 18.40 13.88
CA LEU A 269 21.51 17.42 13.76
C LEU A 269 22.35 17.28 15.03
N GLY A 270 22.34 18.29 15.90
CA GLY A 270 23.18 18.36 17.10
C GLY A 270 22.55 17.75 18.36
N VAL A 271 21.33 17.23 18.28
CA VAL A 271 20.66 16.61 19.43
C VAL A 271 21.39 15.32 19.77
N GLN A 272 21.73 15.15 21.04
CA GLN A 272 22.35 13.93 21.54
C GLN A 272 21.29 13.04 22.19
N ASN A 273 21.37 11.74 21.93
CA ASN A 273 20.56 10.76 22.65
C ASN A 273 21.16 10.45 24.04
N GLY A 274 20.53 9.54 24.78
CA GLY A 274 20.97 9.12 26.11
C GLY A 274 22.37 8.49 26.14
N ALA A 275 22.89 8.03 25.00
CA ALA A 275 24.27 7.56 24.85
C ALA A 275 25.25 8.69 24.48
N SER A 276 24.81 9.95 24.49
CA SER A 276 25.57 11.13 24.04
C SER A 276 26.00 11.07 22.56
N LEU A 277 25.29 10.27 21.75
CA LEU A 277 25.55 10.14 20.32
C LEU A 277 24.63 11.06 19.54
N THR A 278 25.18 11.70 18.51
CA THR A 278 24.41 12.44 17.51
C THR A 278 23.89 11.51 16.40
N PRO A 279 22.87 11.90 15.62
CA PRO A 279 22.39 11.11 14.49
C PRO A 279 23.50 10.80 13.47
N VAL A 280 24.46 11.70 13.30
CA VAL A 280 25.60 11.53 12.38
C VAL A 280 26.56 10.45 12.88
N GLN A 281 26.82 10.41 14.18
CA GLN A 281 27.67 9.39 14.82
C GLN A 281 26.99 8.02 14.90
N LEU A 282 25.65 7.99 14.86
CA LEU A 282 24.87 6.76 14.85
C LEU A 282 24.92 6.03 13.50
N ALA A 283 25.24 6.74 12.41
CA ALA A 283 25.33 6.14 11.08
C ALA A 283 26.47 5.11 11.04
N ARG A 284 26.15 3.86 10.67
CA ARG A 284 27.14 2.76 10.57
C ARG A 284 27.88 2.78 9.24
N ASP A 285 28.99 2.05 9.14
CA ASP A 285 29.84 1.99 7.94
C ASP A 285 29.11 1.57 6.65
N TRP A 286 28.12 0.66 6.75
CA TRP A 286 27.30 0.26 5.61
C TRP A 286 26.28 1.32 5.17
N GLN A 287 26.09 2.36 5.97
CA GLN A 287 25.22 3.51 5.72
C GLN A 287 26.01 4.73 5.24
N ARG A 288 27.14 4.52 4.54
CA ARG A 288 28.01 5.59 4.05
C ARG A 288 27.26 6.73 3.35
N GLY A 289 26.24 6.43 2.54
CA GLY A 289 25.43 7.46 1.86
C GLY A 289 24.56 8.31 2.80
N ILE A 290 24.13 7.76 3.93
CA ILE A 290 23.43 8.50 5.00
C ILE A 290 24.42 9.39 5.74
N GLN A 291 25.59 8.85 6.08
CA GLN A 291 26.66 9.60 6.75
C GLN A 291 27.14 10.79 5.91
N GLU A 292 27.42 10.57 4.62
CA GLU A 292 27.81 11.62 3.67
C GLU A 292 26.71 12.68 3.52
N ALA A 293 25.43 12.27 3.42
CA ALA A 293 24.31 13.20 3.33
C ALA A 293 24.15 14.07 4.58
N LEU A 294 24.29 13.48 5.76
CA LEU A 294 24.25 14.21 7.03
C LEU A 294 25.44 15.15 7.18
N GLN A 295 26.66 14.70 6.85
CA GLN A 295 27.87 15.51 6.94
C GLN A 295 27.83 16.69 5.96
N ALA A 296 27.28 16.50 4.75
CA ALA A 296 27.01 17.58 3.81
C ALA A 296 26.03 18.61 4.38
N HIS A 297 25.01 18.17 5.12
CA HIS A 297 24.06 19.07 5.79
C HIS A 297 24.68 19.78 6.99
N VAL A 298 25.58 19.15 7.77
CA VAL A 298 26.35 19.82 8.84
C VAL A 298 27.30 20.89 8.26
N GLY A 299 27.90 20.63 7.09
CA GLY A 299 28.81 21.56 6.43
C GLY A 299 28.12 22.75 5.74
N HIS A 300 26.79 22.75 5.61
CA HIS A 300 26.07 23.78 4.87
C HIS A 300 25.84 25.03 5.75
N PRO A 301 26.22 26.25 5.32
CA PRO A 301 26.10 27.46 6.14
C PRO A 301 24.67 27.87 6.54
N ARG A 302 23.63 27.21 6.02
CA ARG A 302 22.21 27.47 6.33
C ARG A 302 21.66 26.65 7.51
N THR A 303 22.41 25.66 8.01
CA THR A 303 22.02 24.80 9.14
C THR A 303 22.82 25.08 10.42
N ARG A 304 23.82 26.00 10.35
CA ARG A 304 24.46 26.62 11.51
C ARG A 304 23.58 27.77 12.01
N CYS A 305 22.54 27.47 12.77
CA CYS A 305 21.84 28.45 13.60
C CYS A 305 21.67 27.87 15.00
#